data_AF-A0A1U9X486-F1
#
_entry.id   AF-A0A1U9X486-F1
#
_cell.length_a   1.000
_cell.length_b   1.000
_cell.length_c   1.000
_cell.angle_alpha   90.00
_cell.angle_beta   90.00
_cell.angle_gamma   90.00
#
_symmetry.space_group_name_H-M   'P 1'
#
loop_
_entity.id
_entity.type
_entity.pdbx_description
1 polymer ?
#
loop_
_entity_poly.entity_id
_entity_poly.type
_entity_poly.pdbx_seq_one_letter_code
_entity_poly.pdbx_strand_id
1 'polypeptide(L)' 'VDIDWEFPANPKERDDLTTLVTEIRAEADRRGKPFLMTMAVSAGTWSGDHNDYGKLRDSIDWFNDMTYDLYGAW' A
#
# COMPACT_ATOMS: atom_id res chain seq x y z
N VAL A 1 3.87 6.36 9.27
CA VAL A 1 4.31 5.03 8.80
C VAL A 1 4.18 5.04 7.30
N ASP A 2 5.20 4.62 6.59
CA ASP A 2 5.15 4.43 5.15
C ASP A 2 5.24 2.92 4.87
N ILE A 3 4.28 2.38 4.13
CA ILE A 3 4.21 0.97 3.80
C ILE A 3 4.80 0.78 2.40
N ASP A 4 5.82 -0.06 2.29
CA ASP A 4 6.60 -0.25 1.07
C ASP A 4 6.76 -1.74 0.79
N TRP A 5 5.66 -2.38 0.40
CA TRP A 5 5.65 -3.78 -0.04
C TRP A 5 5.69 -3.81 -1.57
N GLU A 6 6.82 -4.23 -2.12
CA GLU A 6 7.05 -4.35 -3.57
C GLU A 6 7.08 -5.80 -4.06
N PHE A 7 6.03 -6.38 -4.62
CA PHE A 7 4.63 -5.95 -4.64
C PHE A 7 3.78 -7.17 -4.24
N PRO A 8 2.51 -7.00 -3.84
CA PRO A 8 1.58 -8.13 -3.80
C PRO A 8 1.57 -8.85 -5.15
N ALA A 9 1.80 -10.16 -5.15
CA ALA A 9 2.00 -10.96 -6.36
C ALA A 9 0.74 -11.73 -6.80
N ASN A 10 -0.26 -11.86 -5.93
CA ASN A 10 -1.45 -12.67 -6.16
C ASN A 10 -2.64 -12.18 -5.31
N PRO A 11 -3.88 -12.66 -5.56
CA PRO A 11 -5.07 -12.22 -4.82
C PRO A 11 -4.99 -12.44 -3.31
N LYS A 12 -4.27 -13.47 -2.86
CA LYS A 12 -4.07 -13.71 -1.42
C LYS A 12 -3.21 -12.59 -0.82
N GLU A 13 -2.10 -12.24 -1.45
CA GLU A 13 -1.21 -11.16 -0.98
C GLU A 13 -1.91 -9.79 -1.01
N ARG A 14 -2.77 -9.53 -2.00
CA ARG A 14 -3.64 -8.34 -2.00
C ARG A 14 -4.49 -8.26 -0.74
N ASP A 15 -5.16 -9.36 -0.40
CA ASP A 15 -6.07 -9.42 0.75
C ASP A 15 -5.28 -9.34 2.07
N ASP A 16 -4.10 -9.97 2.13
CA ASP A 16 -3.20 -9.91 3.28
C ASP A 16 -2.65 -8.48 3.49
N LEU A 17 -2.21 -7.78 2.42
CA LEU A 17 -1.77 -6.37 2.49
C LEU A 17 -2.91 -5.47 2.98
N THR A 18 -4.12 -5.68 2.46
CA THR A 18 -5.31 -4.90 2.87
C THR A 18 -5.61 -5.09 4.36
N THR A 19 -5.52 -6.34 4.84
CA THR A 19 -5.69 -6.68 6.26
C THR A 19 -4.65 -5.98 7.11
N LEU A 20 -3.37 -6.08 6.73
CA LEU A 20 -2.25 -5.43 7.41
C LEU A 20 -2.46 -3.92 7.56
N VAL A 21 -2.77 -3.23 6.46
CA VAL A 21 -2.96 -1.77 6.45
C VAL A 21 -4.14 -1.36 7.34
N THR A 22 -5.25 -2.09 7.25
CA THR A 22 -6.46 -1.81 8.05
C THR A 22 -6.21 -2.02 9.54
N GLU A 23 -5.50 -3.08 9.93
CA GLU A 23 -5.19 -3.38 11.32
C GLU A 23 -4.23 -2.35 11.94
N ILE A 24 -3.23 -1.89 11.17
CA ILE A 24 -2.32 -0.81 11.63
C ILE A 24 -3.11 0.48 11.88
N ARG A 25 -4.00 0.87 10.96
CA ARG A 25 -4.84 2.06 11.11
C ARG A 25 -5.74 1.95 12.34
N ALA A 26 -6.44 0.82 12.49
CA ALA A 26 -7.33 0.58 13.61
C ALA A 26 -6.60 0.65 14.96
N GLU A 27 -5.38 0.12 15.04
CA GLU A 27 -4.58 0.18 16.27
C GLU A 27 -4.04 1.60 16.55
N ALA A 28 -3.68 2.36 15.50
CA ALA A 28 -3.29 3.76 15.61
C ALA A 28 -4.43 4.61 16.20
N ASP A 29 -5.65 4.41 15.68
CA ASP A 29 -6.88 5.06 16.14
C ASP A 29 -7.20 4.68 17.58
N ARG A 30 -7.16 3.39 17.91
CA ARG A 30 -7.44 2.89 19.26
C ARG A 30 -6.48 3.48 20.30
N ARG A 31 -5.23 3.75 19.93
CA ARG A 31 -4.23 4.37 20.81
C ARG A 31 -4.33 5.89 20.88
N GLY A 32 -5.24 6.52 20.14
CA GLY A 32 -5.34 7.98 20.04
C GLY A 32 -4.09 8.61 19.43
N LYS A 33 -3.40 7.87 18.54
CA LYS A 33 -2.18 8.31 17.86
C LYS A 33 -2.43 8.35 16.35
N PRO A 34 -3.22 9.29 15.83
CA PRO A 34 -3.38 9.44 14.39
C PRO A 34 -2.06 9.95 13.80
N PHE A 35 -1.18 9.03 13.45
CA PHE A 35 -0.02 9.33 12.62
C PHE A 35 -0.40 9.19 11.16
N LEU A 36 0.38 9.85 10.30
CA LEU A 36 0.24 9.72 8.87
C LEU A 36 0.58 8.30 8.44
N MET A 37 -0.27 7.71 7.60
CA MET A 37 -0.07 6.43 6.93
C MET A 37 0.01 6.65 5.43
N THR A 38 1.16 6.36 4.85
CA THR A 38 1.43 6.50 3.42
C THR A 38 1.83 5.16 2.84
N MET A 39 1.76 5.00 1.52
CA MET A 39 2.15 3.75 0.86
C MET A 39 2.82 4.01 -0.47
N ALA A 40 3.99 3.41 -0.68
CA ALA A 40 4.63 3.37 -1.99
C ALA A 40 3.94 2.33 -2.88
N VAL A 41 3.67 2.71 -4.13
CA VAL A 41 2.93 1.87 -5.10
C VAL A 41 3.60 1.87 -6.47
N SER A 42 3.36 0.80 -7.23
CA SER A 42 3.88 0.68 -8.59
C SER A 42 3.20 1.67 -9.55
N ALA A 43 4.00 2.32 -10.39
CA ALA A 43 3.51 3.14 -11.50
C ALA A 43 2.98 2.32 -12.69
N GLY A 44 3.26 1.01 -12.72
CA GLY A 44 2.91 0.12 -13.83
C GLY A 44 1.79 -0.87 -13.48
N THR A 45 1.01 -1.26 -14.48
CA THR A 45 -0.11 -2.23 -14.30
C THR A 45 0.34 -3.65 -13.99
N TRP A 46 1.59 -4.01 -14.30
CA TRP A 46 2.15 -5.36 -14.03
C TRP A 46 2.03 -5.77 -12.56
N SER A 47 2.21 -4.81 -11.64
CA SER A 47 2.11 -5.03 -10.19
C SER A 47 1.16 -4.06 -9.50
N GLY A 48 0.93 -2.87 -10.07
CA GLY A 48 0.04 -1.85 -9.50
C GLY A 48 -1.42 -2.29 -9.40
N ASP A 49 -1.87 -3.17 -10.29
CA ASP A 49 -3.25 -3.67 -10.32
C ASP A 49 -3.53 -4.72 -9.22
N HIS A 50 -2.51 -5.18 -8.51
CA HIS A 50 -2.64 -6.16 -7.43
C HIS A 50 -3.04 -5.54 -6.08
N ASN A 51 -3.27 -4.24 -6.00
CA ASN A 51 -3.73 -3.55 -4.79
C ASN A 51 -5.24 -3.31 -4.79
N ASP A 52 -5.91 -3.48 -3.64
CA ASP A 52 -7.31 -3.10 -3.46
C ASP A 52 -7.42 -1.62 -3.04
N TYR A 53 -7.17 -0.71 -3.98
CA TYR A 53 -7.21 0.75 -3.70
C TYR A 53 -8.57 1.22 -3.14
N GLY A 54 -9.65 0.51 -3.46
CA GLY A 54 -10.98 0.81 -2.96
C GLY A 54 -11.08 0.70 -1.44
N LYS A 55 -10.41 -0.31 -0.85
CA LYS A 55 -10.31 -0.48 0.61
C LYS A 55 -9.14 0.29 1.20
N LEU A 56 -7.99 0.30 0.53
CA LEU A 56 -6.76 0.91 1.07
C LEU A 56 -6.88 2.41 1.29
N ARG A 57 -7.63 3.13 0.44
CA ARG A 57 -7.83 4.59 0.57
C ARG A 57 -8.49 5.02 1.89
N ASP A 58 -9.19 4.12 2.57
CA ASP A 58 -9.85 4.43 3.84
C ASP A 58 -8.85 4.42 5.02
N SER A 59 -7.66 3.85 4.81
CA SER A 59 -6.60 3.72 5.82
C SER A 59 -5.29 4.44 5.48
N ILE A 60 -5.06 4.75 4.20
CA ILE A 60 -3.89 5.44 3.68
C ILE A 60 -4.23 6.90 3.36
N ASP A 61 -3.44 7.84 3.88
CA ASP A 61 -3.60 9.27 3.66
C ASP A 61 -3.24 9.68 2.23
N TRP A 62 -2.19 9.11 1.66
CA TRP A 62 -1.86 9.23 0.22
C TRP A 62 -0.91 8.12 -0.24
N PHE A 63 -0.89 7.93 -1.57
CA PHE A 63 -0.01 6.98 -2.25
C PHE A 63 1.16 7.70 -2.90
N ASN A 64 2.37 7.17 -2.70
CA ASN A 64 3.59 7.62 -3.36
C ASN A 64 3.82 6.74 -4.59
N ASP A 65 3.53 7.26 -5.78
CA ASP A 65 3.72 6.51 -7.01
C ASP A 65 5.21 6.43 -7.40
N MET A 66 5.75 5.21 -7.47
CA MET A 66 7.16 4.95 -7.79
C MET A 66 7.40 5.10 -9.30
N THR A 67 7.37 6.34 -9.76
CA THR A 67 7.53 6.76 -11.18
C THR A 67 8.98 6.76 -11.66
N TYR A 68 9.74 5.76 -11.22
CA TYR A 68 11.13 5.50 -11.57
C TYR A 68 11.33 4.00 -11.87
N ASP A 69 12.55 3.60 -12.22
CA ASP A 69 12.88 2.23 -12.62
C ASP A 69 12.01 1.65 -13.76
N LEU A 70 11.53 2.53 -14.64
CA LEU A 70 10.73 2.15 -15.81
C LEU A 70 11.56 1.46 -16.90
N TYR A 71 12.87 1.71 -16.93
CA TYR A 71 13.83 1.09 -17.84
C TYR A 71 15.17 0.91 -17.12
N GLY A 72 15.91 -0.13 -17.48
CA GLY A 72 17.26 -0.37 -17.00
C GLY A 72 17.91 -1.56 -17.69
N ALA A 73 19.00 -2.08 -17.13
CA ALA A 73 19.82 -3.11 -17.77
C ALA A 73 19.26 -4.55 -17.70
N TRP A 74 18.07 -4.72 -17.12
CA TRP A 74 17.38 -6.00 -16.97
C TRP A 74 16.66 -6.44 -18.24
#